data_AF-A0A650CRV1-F1
#
_entry.id   AF-A0A650CRV1-F1
#
_cell.length_a   1.000
_cell.length_b   1.000
_cell.length_c   1.000
_cell.angle_alpha   90.00
_cell.angle_beta   90.00
_cell.angle_gamma   90.00
#
_symmetry.space_group_name_H-M   'P 1'
#
loop_
_entity.id
_entity.type
_entity.pdbx_description
1 polymer ?
#
loop_
_entity_poly.entity_id
_entity_poly.type
_entity_poly.pdbx_seq_one_letter_code
_entity_poly.pdbx_strand_id
1 'polypeptide(L)' 'MATNDKKFYVATLIVLLIDIILYSIYPVFNSATETVGGLTIFYFYQIILLIVSSIMFVTVSLLFKK' A
#
# COMPACT_ATOMS: atom_id res chain seq x y z
N MET A 1 -24.45 -12.16 -9.45
CA MET A 1 -23.08 -11.73 -9.08
C MET A 1 -22.32 -12.98 -8.65
N ALA A 2 -21.31 -13.37 -9.42
CA ALA A 2 -20.62 -14.64 -9.19
C ALA A 2 -19.87 -14.56 -7.85
N THR A 3 -19.75 -15.69 -7.16
CA THR A 3 -19.09 -15.77 -5.85
C THR A 3 -17.64 -15.23 -5.87
N ASN A 4 -16.97 -15.23 -7.03
CA ASN A 4 -15.62 -14.69 -7.20
C ASN A 4 -15.58 -13.16 -7.18
N ASP A 5 -16.60 -12.48 -7.72
CA ASP A 5 -16.67 -11.02 -7.74
C ASP A 5 -16.75 -10.48 -6.30
N LYS A 6 -17.61 -11.09 -5.47
CA LYS A 6 -17.74 -10.73 -4.05
C LYS A 6 -16.42 -10.90 -3.30
N LYS A 7 -15.70 -11.99 -3.55
CA LYS A 7 -14.40 -12.25 -2.92
C LYS A 7 -13.32 -11.26 -3.37
N PHE A 8 -13.32 -10.87 -4.65
CA PHE A 8 -12.42 -9.86 -5.18
C PHE A 8 -12.63 -8.50 -4.50
N TYR A 9 -13.88 -8.04 -4.37
CA TYR A 9 -14.17 -6.76 -3.71
C TYR A 9 -13.79 -6.78 -2.23
N VAL A 10 -14.06 -7.88 -1.53
CA VAL A 10 -13.65 -8.03 -0.12
C VAL A 10 -12.12 -8.05 0.01
N ALA A 11 -11.41 -8.77 -0.86
CA ALA A 11 -9.95 -8.80 -0.85
C ALA A 11 -9.34 -7.41 -1.15
N THR A 12 -9.89 -6.70 -2.14
CA THR A 12 -9.47 -5.34 -2.50
C THR A 12 -9.70 -4.37 -1.34
N LEU A 13 -10.84 -4.48 -0.65
CA LEU A 13 -11.15 -3.65 0.51
C LEU A 13 -10.20 -3.93 1.68
N ILE A 14 -9.85 -5.19 1.93
CA ILE A 14 -8.85 -5.55 2.96
C ILE A 14 -7.48 -4.95 2.61
N VAL A 15 -7.04 -5.07 1.35
CA VAL A 15 -5.77 -4.49 0.90
C VAL A 15 -5.77 -2.97 1.06
N LEU A 16 -6.86 -2.28 0.69
CA LEU A 16 -7.00 -0.84 0.88
C LEU A 16 -6.90 -0.45 2.37
N LEU A 17 -7.55 -1.21 3.26
CA LEU A 17 -7.47 -0.94 4.70
C LEU A 17 -6.05 -1.13 5.24
N ILE A 18 -5.34 -2.17 4.79
CA ILE A 18 -3.93 -2.39 5.15
C ILE A 18 -3.08 -1.21 4.67
N ASP A 19 -3.31 -0.74 3.45
CA ASP A 19 -2.56 0.37 2.86
C ASP A 19 -2.78 1.69 3.64
N ILE A 20 -4.04 1.96 4.04
CA ILE A 20 -4.39 3.10 4.90
C ILE A 20 -3.70 2.98 6.27
N ILE A 21 -3.69 1.78 6.88
CA ILE A 21 -3.04 1.57 8.17
C ILE A 21 -1.53 1.80 8.05
N LEU A 22 -0.89 1.23 7.03
CA LEU A 22 0.53 1.46 6.75
C LEU A 22 0.82 2.96 6.59
N TYR A 23 0.03 3.66 5.76
CA TYR A 23 0.15 5.11 5.60
C TYR A 23 -0.10 5.87 6.90
N SER A 24 -0.97 5.40 7.80
CA SER A 24 -1.25 6.07 9.06
C SER A 24 -0.10 6.01 10.07
N ILE A 25 0.84 5.07 9.90
CA ILE A 25 2.05 4.96 10.74
C ILE A 25 3.11 6.00 10.30
N TYR A 26 2.94 6.61 9.12
CA TYR A 26 3.80 7.67 8.60
C TYR A 26 4.24 8.76 9.61
N PRO A 27 3.36 9.32 10.47
CA PRO A 27 3.74 10.38 11.40
C PRO A 27 4.81 9.95 12.40
N VAL A 28 4.96 8.65 12.66
CA VAL A 28 5.98 8.07 13.54
C VAL A 28 7.39 8.24 12.95
N PHE A 29 7.51 8.26 11.62
CA PHE A 29 8.77 8.42 10.90
C PHE A 29 9.02 9.86 10.46
N ASN A 30 8.17 10.81 10.85
CA ASN A 30 8.26 12.22 10.47
C ASN A 30 9.33 13.00 11.28
N SER A 31 10.46 12.37 11.57
CA SER A 31 11.66 13.08 12.00
C SER A 31 12.29 13.73 10.77
N ALA A 32 11.83 14.94 10.43
CA ALA A 32 12.19 15.70 9.22
C ALA A 32 13.70 16.02 9.06
N THR A 33 14.54 15.55 9.97
CA THR A 33 15.96 15.89 10.06
C THR A 33 16.85 14.95 9.25
N GLU A 34 16.39 13.73 8.95
CA GLU A 34 17.23 12.73 8.28
C GLU A 34 17.01 12.74 6.76
N THR A 35 18.10 12.96 6.02
CA THR A 35 18.13 12.99 4.55
C THR A 35 19.11 11.94 4.01
N VAL A 36 18.70 11.20 2.99
CA VAL A 36 19.54 10.24 2.26
C VAL A 36 19.61 10.69 0.80
N GLY A 37 20.81 10.91 0.26
CA GLY A 37 20.98 11.33 -1.14
C GLY A 37 20.31 12.66 -1.51
N GLY A 38 20.10 13.55 -0.53
CA GLY A 38 19.46 14.87 -0.74
C GLY A 38 17.93 14.87 -0.66
N LEU A 39 17.30 13.71 -0.45
CA LEU A 39 15.87 13.57 -0.18
C LEU A 39 15.64 13.21 1.29
N THR A 40 14.60 13.77 1.90
CA THR A 40 14.20 13.38 3.26
C THR A 40 13.75 11.91 3.26
N ILE A 41 14.01 11.21 4.37
CA ILE A 41 13.57 9.80 4.55
C ILE A 41 12.06 9.65 4.31
N PHE A 42 11.29 10.71 4.57
CA PHE A 42 9.89 10.82 4.19
C PHE A 42 9.59 10.40 2.75
N TYR A 43 10.30 10.95 1.77
CA TYR A 43 10.03 10.64 0.36
C TYR A 43 10.39 9.19 0.02
N PHE A 44 11.43 8.64 0.63
CA PHE A 44 11.74 7.21 0.48
C PHE A 44 10.65 6.32 1.04
N TYR A 45 10.11 6.67 2.21
CA TYR A 45 8.98 5.95 2.80
C TYR A 45 7.76 5.95 1.88
N GLN A 46 7.44 7.10 1.26
CA GLN A 46 6.36 7.20 0.27
C GLN A 46 6.62 6.33 -0.97
N ILE A 47 7.84 6.32 -1.50
CA ILE A 47 8.20 5.51 -2.66
C ILE A 47 8.09 4.01 -2.34
N ILE A 48 8.57 3.59 -1.17
CA ILE A 48 8.48 2.19 -0.73
C ILE A 48 7.01 1.80 -0.55
N LEU A 49 6.21 2.65 0.10
CA LEU A 49 4.76 2.43 0.25
C LEU A 49 4.05 2.29 -1.09
N LEU A 50 4.38 3.14 -2.06
CA LEU A 50 3.80 3.06 -3.41
C LEU A 50 4.10 1.71 -4.07
N ILE A 51 5.33 1.21 -3.94
CA ILE A 51 5.73 -0.09 -4.47
C ILE A 51 4.95 -1.21 -3.77
N VAL A 52 4.90 -1.20 -2.43
CA VAL A 52 4.19 -2.21 -1.64
C VAL A 52 2.69 -2.23 -1.99
N SER A 53 2.05 -1.06 -2.03
CA SER A 53 0.64 -0.91 -2.41
C SER A 53 0.39 -1.48 -3.82
N SER A 54 1.22 -1.08 -4.78
CA SER A 54 1.11 -1.56 -6.16
C SER A 54 1.20 -3.08 -6.25
N ILE A 55 2.16 -3.68 -5.54
CA ILE A 55 2.30 -5.15 -5.50
C ILE A 55 1.04 -5.78 -4.91
N MET A 56 0.54 -5.28 -3.77
CA MET A 56 -0.64 -5.85 -3.11
C MET A 56 -1.89 -5.81 -4.01
N PHE A 57 -2.17 -4.66 -4.64
CA PHE A 57 -3.33 -4.52 -5.54
C PHE A 57 -3.18 -5.35 -6.81
N VAL A 58 -1.98 -5.39 -7.40
CA VAL A 58 -1.70 -6.26 -8.56
C VAL A 58 -1.85 -7.74 -8.19
N THR A 59 -1.36 -8.16 -7.03
CA THR A 59 -1.52 -9.54 -6.54
C THR A 59 -2.99 -9.91 -6.41
N VAL A 60 -3.82 -9.06 -5.79
CA VAL A 60 -5.28 -9.31 -5.71
C VAL A 60 -5.88 -9.39 -7.11
N SER A 61 -5.54 -8.46 -8.01
CA SER A 61 -6.01 -8.51 -9.40
C SER A 61 -5.65 -9.83 -10.09
N LEU A 62 -4.40 -10.29 -9.98
CA LEU A 62 -3.94 -11.53 -10.61
C LEU A 62 -4.58 -12.78 -10.00
N LEU A 63 -4.81 -12.82 -8.68
CA LEU A 63 -5.43 -13.96 -7.99
C LEU A 63 -6.90 -14.16 -8.35
N PHE A 64 -7.60 -13.06 -8.64
CA PHE A 64 -9.03 -13.07 -8.95
C PHE A 64 -9.32 -12.85 -10.44
N LYS A 65 -8.30 -12.65 -11.28
CA LYS A 65 -8.39 -12.66 -12.74
C LYS A 65 -8.79 -14.07 -13.19
N LYS A 66 -10.10 -14.27 -13.37
CA LYS A 66 -10.72 -15.41 -14.04
C LYS A 66 -11.42 -14.93 -15.30
#